data_AF-A0ABC9P832-F1
#
_entry.id   AF-A0ABC9P832-F1
#
_cell.length_a   1.000
_cell.length_b   1.000
_cell.length_c   1.000
_cell.angle_alpha   90.00
_cell.angle_beta   90.00
_cell.angle_gamma   90.00
#
_symmetry.space_group_name_H-M   'P 1'
#
loop_
_entity.id
_entity.type
_entity.pdbx_description
1 polymer ?
#
loop_
_entity_poly.entity_id
_entity_poly.type
_entity_poly.pdbx_seq_one_letter_code
_entity_poly.pdbx_strand_id
1 'polypeptide(L)'
;MLLNYDVDRVEKIDTSETELVNLLLDHGWKILSIVQESIDGSSTLQGFASSFFILGASKETAEKYPIKKSKDELEKLIEKKYGF
;
A
#
# COMPACT_ATOMS: atom_id res chain seq x y z
N MET A 1 -8.10 -11.86 25.28
CA MET A 1 -6.83 -11.10 25.21
C MET A 1 -6.80 -10.48 23.83
N LEU A 2 -7.20 -9.21 23.70
CA LEU A 2 -7.11 -8.50 22.42
C LEU A 2 -5.63 -8.19 22.23
N LEU A 3 -5.00 -8.82 21.24
CA LEU A 3 -3.63 -8.49 20.82
C LEU A 3 -3.66 -7.05 20.32
N ASN A 4 -3.30 -6.11 21.19
CA ASN A 4 -2.89 -4.76 20.81
C ASN A 4 -1.63 -4.92 19.96
N TYR A 5 -1.80 -5.10 18.65
CA TYR A 5 -0.70 -4.89 17.74
C TYR A 5 -0.47 -3.39 17.74
N ASP A 6 0.58 -2.94 18.42
CA ASP A 6 1.05 -1.56 18.35
C ASP A 6 1.38 -1.25 16.89
N VAL A 7 0.45 -0.56 16.25
CA VAL A 7 0.66 0.04 14.94
C VAL A 7 1.30 1.39 15.20
N ASP A 8 2.62 1.44 15.08
CA ASP A 8 3.40 2.65 15.36
C ASP A 8 3.48 3.58 14.15
N ARG A 9 3.30 3.02 12.95
CA ARG A 9 3.45 3.76 11.70
C ARG A 9 2.32 3.47 10.74
N VAL A 10 1.80 4.53 10.12
CA VAL A 10 0.68 4.49 9.18
C VAL A 10 1.06 5.28 7.94
N GLU A 11 0.89 4.68 6.77
CA GLU A 11 1.25 5.28 5.48
C GLU A 11 0.13 5.04 4.46
N LYS A 12 -0.12 6.05 3.61
CA LYS A 12 -1.07 5.96 2.49
C LYS A 12 -0.32 5.52 1.23
N ILE A 13 -0.85 4.52 0.53
CA ILE A 13 -0.29 3.98 -0.71
C ILE A 13 -1.31 4.14 -1.84
N ASP A 14 -0.90 4.83 -2.90
CA ASP A 14 -1.72 5.04 -4.10
C ASP A 14 -1.84 3.74 -4.91
N THR A 15 -3.02 3.50 -5.51
CA THR A 15 -3.45 2.16 -5.97
C THR A 15 -2.85 1.63 -7.26
N SER A 16 -1.90 2.31 -7.89
CA SER A 16 -1.33 1.80 -9.13
C SER A 16 -0.57 0.48 -8.97
N GLU A 17 -0.17 0.10 -7.75
CA GLU A 17 0.77 -0.99 -7.50
C GLU A 17 0.22 -2.03 -6.50
N THR A 18 -0.79 -2.81 -6.91
CA THR A 18 -1.32 -3.94 -6.09
C THR A 18 -0.21 -4.92 -5.67
N GLU A 19 0.82 -5.07 -6.50
CA GLU A 19 1.97 -5.93 -6.22
C GLU A 19 2.86 -5.37 -5.09
N LEU A 20 3.01 -4.03 -5.00
CA LEU A 20 3.70 -3.38 -3.88
C LEU A 20 2.95 -3.62 -2.57
N VAL A 21 1.62 -3.50 -2.60
CA VAL A 21 0.78 -3.76 -1.43
C VAL A 21 0.99 -5.19 -0.95
N ASN A 22 0.91 -6.18 -1.85
CA ASN A 22 1.14 -7.58 -1.49
C ASN A 22 2.53 -7.81 -0.89
N LEU A 23 3.58 -7.23 -1.49
CA LEU A 23 4.95 -7.34 -0.98
C LEU A 23 5.08 -6.78 0.45
N LEU A 24 4.45 -5.64 0.73
CA LEU A 24 4.46 -5.03 2.06
C LEU A 24 3.72 -5.92 3.07
N LEU A 25 2.59 -6.52 2.68
CA LEU A 25 1.84 -7.44 3.53
C LEU A 25 2.65 -8.70 3.86
N ASP A 26 3.39 -9.25 2.89
CA ASP A 26 4.30 -10.38 3.10
C ASP A 26 5.42 -10.04 4.10
N HIS A 27 5.81 -8.76 4.17
CA HIS A 27 6.80 -8.25 5.12
C HIS A 27 6.22 -7.83 6.47
N GLY A 28 4.93 -8.07 6.71
CA GLY A 28 4.29 -7.84 8.01
C GLY A 28 3.61 -6.48 8.16
N TRP A 29 3.53 -5.67 7.09
CA TRP A 29 2.59 -4.56 7.06
C TRP A 29 1.16 -5.09 7.10
N LYS A 30 0.23 -4.25 7.57
CA LYS A 30 -1.18 -4.61 7.75
C LYS A 30 -2.06 -3.60 7.05
N ILE A 31 -3.12 -4.08 6.40
CA ILE A 31 -4.16 -3.19 5.87
C ILE A 31 -4.98 -2.66 7.05
N LEU A 32 -5.09 -1.33 7.15
CA LEU A 32 -5.97 -0.66 8.11
C LEU A 32 -7.27 -0.19 7.45
N SER A 33 -7.19 0.26 6.20
CA SER A 33 -8.36 0.73 5.45
C SER A 33 -8.13 0.59 3.95
N ILE A 34 -9.22 0.29 3.23
CA ILE A 34 -9.30 0.33 1.78
C ILE A 34 -10.23 1.49 1.45
N VAL A 35 -9.71 2.54 0.82
CA VAL A 35 -10.51 3.67 0.39
C VAL A 35 -10.69 3.58 -1.12
N GLN A 36 -11.95 3.43 -1.55
CA GLN A 36 -12.34 3.45 -2.94
C GLN A 36 -13.43 4.52 -3.09
N GLU A 37 -13.06 5.71 -3.55
CA GLU A 37 -14.03 6.73 -3.91
C GLU A 37 -14.38 6.63 -5.40
N SER A 38 -15.62 6.25 -5.67
CA SER A 38 -16.28 6.50 -6.93
C SER A 38 -17.75 6.80 -6.67
N ILE A 39 -18.17 8.04 -6.92
CA ILE A 39 -19.57 8.36 -7.18
C ILE A 39 -19.60 9.10 -8.50
N ASP A 40 -19.91 8.37 -9.57
CA ASP A 40 -20.29 8.96 -10.83
C ASP A 40 -21.82 8.89 -10.92
N GLY A 41 -22.45 10.05 -10.84
CA GLY A 41 -23.90 10.19 -10.77
C GLY A 41 -24.28 11.62 -11.09
N SER A 42 -24.36 11.94 -12.38
CA SER A 42 -24.77 13.23 -12.96
C SER A 42 -23.75 14.37 -12.89
N SER A 43 -23.22 14.69 -14.08
CA SER A 43 -22.77 15.99 -14.61
C SER A 43 -21.97 16.92 -13.69
N THR A 44 -20.79 17.32 -14.19
CA THR A 44 -20.04 18.56 -13.88
C THR A 44 -19.05 18.62 -12.72
N LEU A 45 -18.43 17.50 -12.32
CA LEU A 45 -17.05 17.55 -11.80
C LEU A 45 -16.39 16.18 -11.98
N GLN A 46 -15.23 16.20 -12.63
CA GLN A 46 -14.39 15.05 -12.95
C GLN A 46 -14.01 14.33 -11.65
N GLY A 47 -14.74 13.27 -11.32
CA GLY A 47 -14.48 12.44 -10.14
C GLY A 47 -13.12 11.76 -10.31
N PHE A 48 -12.11 12.24 -9.58
CA PHE A 48 -10.83 11.56 -9.48
C PHE A 48 -11.02 10.28 -8.68
N ALA A 49 -11.15 9.15 -9.37
CA ALA A 49 -11.09 7.83 -8.77
C ALA A 49 -9.66 7.59 -8.27
N SER A 50 -9.36 8.01 -7.05
CA SER A 50 -8.11 7.66 -6.36
C SER A 50 -8.42 6.56 -5.37
N SER A 51 -8.28 5.31 -5.80
CA SER A 51 -8.28 4.21 -4.87
C SER A 51 -6.95 4.26 -4.09
N PHE A 52 -6.95 4.06 -2.77
CA PHE A 52 -5.70 4.02 -1.99
C PHE A 52 -5.85 3.07 -0.79
N PHE A 53 -4.72 2.49 -0.38
CA PHE A 53 -4.64 1.68 0.82
C PHE A 53 -4.01 2.49 1.95
N ILE A 54 -4.50 2.28 3.17
CA ILE A 54 -3.81 2.72 4.37
C ILE A 54 -3.17 1.49 4.99
N LEU A 55 -1.83 1.46 5.02
CA LEU A 55 -1.09 0.38 5.66
C LEU A 55 -0.52 0.84 7.00
N GLY A 56 -0.59 -0.06 7.98
CA GLY A 56 -0.01 0.08 9.30
C GLY A 56 1.10 -0.93 9.53
N ALA A 57 2.14 -0.56 10.27
CA ALA A 57 3.22 -1.47 10.66
C ALA A 57 3.74 -1.14 12.05
N SER A 58 4.35 -2.14 12.70
CA SER A 58 5.17 -1.89 13.90
C SER A 58 6.43 -1.10 13.50
N LYS A 59 7.03 -0.41 14.47
CA LYS A 59 8.28 0.33 14.24
C LYS A 59 9.38 -0.53 13.59
N GLU A 60 9.61 -1.73 14.12
CA GLU A 60 10.61 -2.67 13.59
C GLU A 60 10.34 -3.02 12.12
N THR A 61 9.08 -3.32 11.79
CA THR A 61 8.68 -3.69 10.43
C THR A 61 8.90 -2.54 9.46
N ALA A 62 8.49 -1.32 9.84
CA ALA A 62 8.63 -0.15 8.98
C ALA A 62 10.09 0.30 8.79
N GLU A 63 10.96 0.09 9.79
CA GLU A 63 12.39 0.37 9.70
C GLU A 63 13.12 -0.67 8.83
N LYS A 64 12.76 -1.95 8.96
CA LYS A 64 13.39 -3.04 8.20
C LYS A 64 12.91 -3.11 6.75
N TYR A 65 11.64 -2.81 6.51
CA TYR A 65 10.98 -2.86 5.21
C TYR A 65 10.28 -1.53 4.90
N PRO A 66 11.05 -0.46 4.65
CA PRO A 66 10.47 0.83 4.29
C PRO A 66 9.82 0.75 2.90
N ILE A 67 8.72 1.47 2.71
CA ILE A 67 7.92 1.46 1.47
C ILE A 67 8.78 1.81 0.25
N LYS A 68 9.68 2.80 0.37
CA LYS A 68 10.58 3.20 -0.72
C LYS A 68 11.46 2.03 -1.20
N LYS A 69 12.04 1.27 -0.26
CA LYS A 69 12.87 0.11 -0.59
C LYS A 69 12.03 -1.01 -1.21
N SER A 70 10.80 -1.20 -0.74
CA SER A 70 9.88 -2.20 -1.28
C SER A 70 9.47 -1.88 -2.71
N LYS A 71 9.36 -0.59 -3.06
CA LYS A 71 9.15 -0.14 -4.44
C LYS A 71 10.35 -0.45 -5.34
N ASP A 72 11.56 -0.13 -4.90
CA ASP A 72 12.80 -0.47 -5.64
C ASP A 72 12.96 -2.00 -5.82
N GLU A 73 12.57 -2.79 -4.81
CA GLU A 73 12.57 -4.26 -4.88
C GLU A 73 11.51 -4.78 -5.86
N LEU A 74 10.33 -4.18 -5.89
CA LEU A 74 9.28 -4.49 -6.86
C LEU A 74 9.75 -4.21 -8.29
N GLU A 75 10.33 -3.04 -8.54
CA GLU A 75 10.87 -2.67 -9.86
C GLU A 75 11.92 -3.69 -10.33
N LYS A 76 12.84 -4.09 -9.46
CA LYS A 76 13.82 -5.15 -9.76
C LYS A 76 13.17 -6.51 -10.04
N LEU A 77 12.11 -6.87 -9.31
CA LEU A 77 11.38 -8.12 -9.52
C LEU A 77 10.64 -8.10 -10.86
N ILE A 78 10.05 -6.96 -11.23
CA ILE A 78 9.39 -6.74 -12.52
C ILE A 78 10.42 -6.80 -13.66
N GLU A 79 11.53 -6.10 -13.55
CA GLU A 79 12.65 -6.16 -14.51
C GLU A 79 13.16 -7.59 -14.69
N LYS A 80 13.36 -8.33 -13.60
CA LYS A 80 13.82 -9.72 -13.65
C LYS A 80 12.80 -10.66 -14.30
N LYS A 81 11.50 -10.40 -14.12
CA LYS A 81 10.41 -11.26 -14.61
C LYS A 81 10.03 -10.95 -16.07
N TYR A 82 10.16 -9.70 -16.50
CA TYR A 82 9.69 -9.23 -17.81
C TYR A 82 10.78 -8.67 -18.73
N GLY A 83 12.02 -8.50 -18.25
CA GLY A 83 13.21 -8.27 -19.08
C GLY A 83 13.16 -7.00 -19.92
N PHE A 84 12.89 -5.85 -19.30
CA PHE A 84 13.10 -4.54 -19.93
C PHE A 84 14.57 -4.13 -19.88
#